data_AF-A0A936F665-F1
#
_entry.id   AF-A0A936F665-F1
#
_cell.length_a   1.000
_cell.length_b   1.000
_cell.length_c   1.000
_cell.angle_alpha   90.00
_cell.angle_beta   90.00
_cell.angle_gamma   90.00
#
_symmetry.space_group_name_H-M   'P 1'
#
loop_
_entity.id
_entity.type
_entity.pdbx_description
1 polymer ?
#
loop_
_entity_poly.entity_id
_entity_poly.type
_entity_poly.pdbx_seq_one_letter_code
_entity_poly.pdbx_strand_id
1 'polypeptide(L)'
;MAMLTSRSPRANLWLGAAFALLLLAGSGLAWLLARQGAGSRLKVVLIGPVATEGSGLESAQSRAVVALVQDQLELHGRFAITSLTQLPADLTPVCGQARTLLIQLDLRRVGEDLDLSYRHAWSQQLAPGIAVPWQTHKAAPLAPARAFDAFLGTFPRKIQPAGVDLLPTSAAVFWNLVQAGAWRLQNQRLDEAMKLAEQATRQEPRCASAWILLGNLRYRALLNNPAAFRQDQADAEACLQRGLLLAPDHPRGAFLLSLLKADSGNQQEALDLLLRARRRQPHNPTLLTGIAYAARGAGLLPLARRAMDLRDELSFAQVQPQAVDITCLYTGEIPRFEASLQEQPGHLRSTSGVLPFYRGYLALTRGDQALAQREFRAASELAHGYPNIMRLSEIYDLILEGRKEEAWQKLREYDQERIGMREPDGEFTIRLAEAYALMGDRASAMEMAGRAFARGFGCTVWYERSPMLEPLRSLPKWKALMQHLQERQALMEERFPVGLLEVN
;
A
#
# COMPACT_ATOMS: atom_id res chain seq x y z
N MET A 1 74.47 -24.72 10.13
CA MET A 1 74.49 -23.60 11.10
C MET A 1 73.11 -22.97 11.12
N ALA A 2 72.39 -23.18 12.22
CA ALA A 2 71.05 -22.65 12.46
C ALA A 2 71.11 -21.19 12.92
N MET A 3 70.30 -20.31 12.34
CA MET A 3 69.95 -19.01 12.93
C MET A 3 68.43 -18.99 13.16
N LEU A 4 68.04 -19.46 14.34
CA LEU A 4 66.72 -19.22 14.91
C LEU A 4 66.70 -17.80 15.47
N THR A 5 66.09 -16.86 14.74
CA THR A 5 65.81 -15.52 15.24
C THR A 5 64.72 -15.59 16.30
N SER A 6 65.11 -15.42 17.56
CA SER A 6 64.18 -15.30 18.69
C SER A 6 63.35 -14.01 18.54
N ARG A 7 62.13 -14.12 18.02
CA ARG A 7 61.15 -13.03 18.12
C ARG A 7 60.78 -12.86 19.60
N SER A 8 60.97 -11.66 20.13
CA SER A 8 60.75 -11.41 21.55
C SER A 8 59.27 -11.62 21.90
N PRO A 9 58.95 -12.36 22.98
CA PRO A 9 57.56 -12.59 23.41
C PRO A 9 56.82 -11.28 23.77
N ARG A 10 57.57 -10.20 24.03
CA ARG A 10 57.01 -8.86 24.27
C ARG A 10 56.36 -8.26 23.02
N ALA A 11 56.90 -8.48 21.82
CA ALA A 11 56.32 -7.91 20.60
C ALA A 11 54.93 -8.49 20.28
N ASN A 12 54.73 -9.79 20.50
CA ASN A 12 53.44 -10.45 20.29
C ASN A 12 52.39 -10.01 21.32
N LEU A 13 52.80 -9.71 22.55
CA LEU A 13 51.93 -9.17 23.60
C LEU A 13 51.43 -7.75 23.28
N TRP A 14 52.31 -6.89 22.77
CA TRP A 14 51.93 -5.53 22.35
C TRP A 14 51.02 -5.53 21.12
N LEU A 15 51.26 -6.40 20.14
CA LEU A 15 50.38 -6.59 18.97
C LEU A 15 49.00 -7.13 19.38
N GLY A 16 48.95 -8.11 20.30
CA GLY A 16 47.69 -8.63 20.83
C GLY A 16 46.90 -7.58 21.62
N ALA A 17 47.57 -6.78 22.45
CA ALA A 17 46.94 -5.71 23.22
C ALA A 17 46.41 -4.58 22.32
N ALA A 18 47.16 -4.19 21.28
CA ALA A 18 46.72 -3.20 20.30
C ALA A 18 45.50 -3.67 19.49
N PHE A 19 45.47 -4.95 19.11
CA PHE A 19 44.32 -5.55 18.41
C PHE A 19 43.08 -5.64 19.30
N ALA A 20 43.23 -6.01 20.58
CA ALA A 20 42.14 -6.01 21.55
C ALA A 20 41.58 -4.60 21.82
N LEU A 21 42.44 -3.59 21.92
CA LEU A 21 42.02 -2.19 22.05
C LEU A 21 41.27 -1.67 20.82
N LEU A 22 41.67 -2.05 19.61
CA LEU A 22 40.94 -1.71 18.38
C LEU A 22 39.57 -2.39 18.31
N LEU A 23 39.46 -3.65 18.74
CA LEU A 23 38.17 -4.35 18.82
C LEU A 23 37.25 -3.73 19.88
N LEU A 24 37.78 -3.36 21.04
CA LEU A 24 37.02 -2.70 22.11
C LEU A 24 36.61 -1.27 21.74
N ALA A 25 37.46 -0.52 21.02
CA ALA A 25 37.11 0.80 20.50
C ALA A 25 36.06 0.70 19.37
N GLY A 26 36.17 -0.29 18.48
CA GLY A 26 35.19 -0.53 17.42
C GLY A 26 33.82 -0.96 17.95
N SER A 27 33.79 -1.85 18.94
CA SER A 27 32.55 -2.27 19.63
C SER A 27 31.97 -1.17 20.51
N GLY A 28 32.81 -0.37 21.17
CA GLY A 28 32.40 0.83 21.89
C GLY A 28 31.78 1.88 20.98
N LEU A 29 32.37 2.15 19.82
CA LEU A 29 31.84 3.09 18.83
C LEU A 29 30.55 2.54 18.19
N ALA A 30 30.48 1.25 17.87
CA ALA A 30 29.26 0.63 17.36
C ALA A 30 28.12 0.66 18.39
N TRP A 31 28.41 0.39 19.67
CA TRP A 31 27.44 0.52 20.75
C TRP A 31 27.03 1.97 21.00
N LEU A 32 27.95 2.92 20.91
CA LEU A 32 27.67 4.35 21.07
C LEU A 32 26.88 4.90 19.88
N LEU A 33 27.12 4.42 18.65
CA LEU A 33 26.33 4.74 17.44
C LEU A 33 24.95 4.08 17.48
N ALA A 34 24.84 2.84 17.97
CA ALA A 34 23.57 2.18 18.23
C ALA A 34 22.76 2.92 19.31
N ARG A 35 23.43 3.39 20.38
CA ARG A 35 22.83 4.13 21.49
C ARG A 35 22.52 5.60 21.16
N GLN A 36 23.30 6.23 20.28
CA GLN A 36 23.02 7.56 19.70
C GLN A 36 22.00 7.49 18.56
N GLY A 37 21.48 6.30 18.24
CA GLY A 37 20.41 6.16 17.26
C GLY A 37 20.85 6.50 15.83
N ALA A 38 22.12 6.30 15.47
CA ALA A 38 22.60 6.50 14.11
C ALA A 38 21.84 5.63 13.07
N GLY A 39 21.07 4.62 13.53
CA GLY A 39 20.12 3.85 12.72
C GLY A 39 18.67 3.81 13.20
N SER A 40 18.27 4.52 14.27
CA SER A 40 16.86 4.51 14.70
C SER A 40 15.99 5.44 13.86
N ARG A 41 14.75 5.02 13.61
CA ARG A 41 13.89 5.52 12.53
C ARG A 41 13.06 6.68 13.07
N LEU A 42 12.94 7.78 12.32
CA LEU A 42 11.94 8.80 12.64
C LEU A 42 10.60 8.33 12.08
N LYS A 43 9.64 8.05 12.97
CA LYS A 43 8.25 7.85 12.59
C LYS A 43 7.54 9.19 12.56
N VAL A 44 6.72 9.42 11.55
CA VAL A 44 5.93 10.65 11.44
C VAL A 44 4.46 10.28 11.35
N VAL A 45 3.65 10.85 12.24
CA VAL A 45 2.20 10.82 12.14
C VAL A 45 1.79 12.11 11.42
N LEU A 46 1.43 12.00 10.14
CA LEU A 46 1.06 13.12 9.29
C LEU A 46 -0.45 13.28 9.26
N ILE A 47 -0.97 14.34 9.85
CA ILE A 47 -2.39 14.60 10.03
C ILE A 47 -2.82 15.67 9.03
N GLY A 48 -3.77 15.31 8.16
CA GLY A 48 -4.40 16.27 7.26
C GLY A 48 -5.26 17.30 8.00
N PRO A 49 -5.51 18.46 7.38
CA PRO A 49 -6.40 19.44 7.97
C PRO A 49 -7.85 18.92 7.94
N VAL A 50 -8.62 19.26 8.98
CA VAL A 50 -10.08 19.28 8.87
C VAL A 50 -10.41 20.45 7.95
N ALA A 51 -11.21 20.23 6.91
CA ALA A 51 -11.59 21.31 6.00
C ALA A 51 -12.27 22.43 6.81
N THR A 52 -11.62 23.59 6.87
CA THR A 52 -12.14 24.79 7.53
C THR A 52 -12.72 25.73 6.50
N GLU A 53 -13.82 26.40 6.87
CA GLU A 53 -14.36 27.51 6.09
C GLU A 53 -13.26 28.55 5.85
N GLY A 54 -13.12 29.01 4.62
CA GLY A 54 -12.10 30.00 4.22
C GLY A 54 -10.73 29.42 3.86
N SER A 55 -10.52 28.10 3.92
CA SER A 55 -9.26 27.49 3.45
C SER A 55 -9.05 27.55 1.93
N GLY A 56 -10.12 27.76 1.16
CA GLY A 56 -10.06 27.71 -0.31
C GLY A 56 -9.79 26.32 -0.89
N LEU A 57 -9.88 25.27 -0.05
CA LEU A 57 -9.65 23.88 -0.42
C LEU A 57 -10.79 22.99 0.06
N GLU A 58 -11.28 22.12 -0.83
CA GLU A 58 -12.14 21.01 -0.45
C GLU A 58 -11.36 19.95 0.35
N SER A 59 -12.05 19.17 1.18
CA SER A 59 -11.42 18.11 1.97
C SER A 59 -10.58 17.13 1.11
N ALA A 60 -11.08 16.76 -0.07
CA ALA A 60 -10.36 15.86 -0.97
C ALA A 60 -9.11 16.50 -1.60
N GLN A 61 -9.15 17.81 -1.90
CA GLN A 61 -7.99 18.56 -2.39
C GLN A 61 -6.92 18.68 -1.29
N SER A 62 -7.32 18.99 -0.06
CA SER A 62 -6.40 18.99 1.09
C SER A 62 -5.73 17.63 1.28
N ARG A 63 -6.46 16.52 1.15
CA ARG A 63 -5.87 15.17 1.19
C ARG A 63 -4.92 14.89 0.03
N ALA A 64 -5.19 15.40 -1.17
CA ALA A 64 -4.28 15.28 -2.29
C ALA A 64 -2.96 16.02 -2.03
N VAL A 65 -3.02 17.22 -1.43
CA VAL A 65 -1.82 17.96 -0.98
C VAL A 65 -1.07 17.18 0.12
N VAL A 66 -1.78 16.62 1.11
CA VAL A 66 -1.18 15.76 2.16
C VAL A 66 -0.43 14.57 1.55
N ALA A 67 -0.98 13.94 0.51
CA ALA A 67 -0.31 12.84 -0.18
C ALA A 67 0.99 13.28 -0.86
N LEU A 68 1.03 14.49 -1.44
CA LEU A 68 2.25 15.07 -2.00
C LEU A 68 3.29 15.40 -0.91
N VAL A 69 2.85 15.89 0.25
CA VAL A 69 3.73 16.09 1.43
C VAL A 69 4.31 14.76 1.91
N GLN A 70 3.49 13.71 1.98
CA GLN A 70 3.97 12.37 2.31
C GLN A 70 5.04 11.90 1.31
N ASP A 71 4.81 12.05 0.00
CA ASP A 71 5.76 11.61 -1.03
C ASP A 71 7.11 12.35 -0.91
N GLN A 72 7.08 13.65 -0.62
CA GLN A 72 8.27 14.47 -0.34
C GLN A 72 9.04 14.00 0.90
N LEU A 73 8.33 13.74 1.99
CA LEU A 73 8.92 13.29 3.24
C LEU A 73 9.48 11.87 3.17
N GLU A 74 8.82 10.97 2.45
CA GLU A 74 9.31 9.61 2.22
C GLU A 74 10.55 9.62 1.34
N LEU A 75 10.55 10.38 0.23
CA LEU A 75 11.68 10.42 -0.69
C LEU A 75 12.92 11.10 -0.10
N HIS A 76 12.75 12.28 0.48
CA HIS A 76 13.87 13.11 0.95
C HIS A 76 14.23 12.86 2.42
N GLY A 77 13.23 12.59 3.25
CA GLY A 77 13.41 12.35 4.68
C GLY A 77 13.66 10.88 5.02
N ARG A 78 13.29 9.95 4.13
CA ARG A 78 13.28 8.50 4.40
C ARG A 78 12.52 8.16 5.69
N PHE A 79 11.46 8.91 5.95
CA PHE A 79 10.64 8.78 7.15
C PHE A 79 9.60 7.67 6.97
N ALA A 80 9.27 6.99 8.07
CA ALA A 80 8.14 6.08 8.11
C ALA A 80 6.87 6.90 8.41
N ILE A 81 6.03 7.11 7.41
CA ILE A 81 4.83 7.96 7.54
C ILE A 81 3.60 7.13 7.85
N THR A 82 2.82 7.56 8.84
CA THR A 82 1.42 7.16 9.05
C THR A 82 0.54 8.38 8.77
N SER A 83 -0.22 8.36 7.68
CA SER A 83 -1.10 9.48 7.31
C SER A 83 -2.49 9.31 7.91
N LEU A 84 -2.99 10.34 8.60
CA LEU A 84 -4.30 10.40 9.22
C LEU A 84 -5.15 11.51 8.58
N THR A 85 -6.45 11.29 8.45
CA THR A 85 -7.39 12.34 7.98
C THR A 85 -7.71 13.37 9.06
N GLN A 86 -7.59 12.99 10.33
CA GLN A 86 -7.85 13.83 11.50
C GLN A 86 -7.01 13.35 12.69
N LEU A 87 -6.84 14.21 13.69
CA LEU A 87 -6.19 13.85 14.95
C LEU A 87 -7.06 12.81 15.66
N PRO A 88 -6.52 11.65 16.07
CA PRO A 88 -7.29 10.64 16.77
C PRO A 88 -7.64 11.13 18.18
N ALA A 89 -8.82 10.75 18.65
CA ALA A 89 -9.26 11.07 20.02
C ALA A 89 -8.38 10.39 21.07
N ASP A 90 -7.93 9.16 20.79
CA ASP A 90 -6.98 8.45 21.61
C ASP A 90 -5.57 8.51 21.00
N LEU A 91 -4.67 9.23 21.68
CA LEU A 91 -3.25 9.32 21.33
C LEU A 91 -2.38 8.33 22.11
N THR A 92 -2.96 7.48 22.96
CA THR A 92 -2.21 6.49 23.75
C THR A 92 -1.25 5.64 22.90
N PRO A 93 -1.63 5.16 21.69
CA PRO A 93 -0.70 4.39 20.85
C PRO A 93 0.54 5.18 20.40
N VAL A 94 0.46 6.51 20.38
CA VAL A 94 1.55 7.39 19.95
C VAL A 94 2.25 8.07 21.13
N CYS A 95 1.76 8.00 22.37
CA CYS A 95 2.38 8.67 23.53
C CYS A 95 3.69 7.99 23.97
N GLY A 96 4.71 8.78 24.35
CA GLY A 96 5.96 8.28 24.91
C GLY A 96 6.89 7.52 23.95
N GLN A 97 6.50 7.38 22.69
CA GLN A 97 7.29 6.73 21.65
C GLN A 97 8.52 7.56 21.28
N ALA A 98 9.70 6.99 21.49
CA ALA A 98 10.94 7.64 21.08
C ALA A 98 10.96 7.88 19.57
N ARG A 99 11.50 9.03 19.15
CA ARG A 99 11.67 9.39 17.72
C ARG A 99 10.38 9.29 16.90
N THR A 100 9.28 9.71 17.50
CA THR A 100 7.99 9.87 16.81
C THR A 100 7.61 11.34 16.81
N LEU A 101 7.31 11.86 15.62
CA LEU A 101 6.91 13.25 15.39
C LEU A 101 5.46 13.28 14.90
N LEU A 102 4.61 14.02 15.60
CA LEU A 102 3.26 14.35 15.12
C LEU A 102 3.35 15.63 14.33
N ILE A 103 2.75 15.65 13.14
CA ILE A 103 2.64 16.83 12.28
C ILE A 103 1.19 16.97 11.88
N GLN A 104 0.63 18.15 12.10
CA GLN A 104 -0.68 18.50 11.58
C GLN A 104 -0.55 19.68 10.63
N LEU A 105 -0.98 19.47 9.39
CA LEU A 105 -0.97 20.51 8.37
C LEU A 105 -2.17 21.44 8.54
N ASP A 106 -1.94 22.72 8.25
CA ASP A 106 -2.95 23.78 8.13
C ASP A 106 -2.80 24.39 6.73
N LEU A 107 -3.63 23.91 5.81
CA LEU A 107 -3.50 24.18 4.38
C LEU A 107 -4.50 25.25 3.95
N ARG A 108 -4.02 26.27 3.23
CA ARG A 108 -4.90 27.25 2.58
C ARG A 108 -4.44 27.56 1.17
N ARG A 109 -5.40 27.71 0.26
CA ARG A 109 -5.17 28.26 -1.08
C ARG A 109 -5.55 29.73 -1.09
N VAL A 110 -4.60 30.58 -1.49
CA VAL A 110 -4.78 32.03 -1.61
C VAL A 110 -4.51 32.42 -3.06
N GLY A 111 -5.56 32.44 -3.89
CA GLY A 111 -5.40 32.55 -5.34
C GLY A 111 -4.67 31.33 -5.90
N GLU A 112 -3.51 31.55 -6.52
CA GLU A 112 -2.64 30.48 -7.04
C GLU A 112 -1.59 30.02 -6.02
N ASP A 113 -1.43 30.76 -4.91
CA ASP A 113 -0.45 30.44 -3.88
C ASP A 113 -0.99 29.43 -2.86
N LEU A 114 -0.06 28.66 -2.28
CA LEU A 114 -0.27 27.70 -1.22
C LEU A 114 0.34 28.22 0.08
N ASP A 115 -0.48 28.29 1.12
CA ASP A 115 -0.03 28.37 2.50
C ASP A 115 0.07 26.93 3.05
N LEU A 116 1.31 26.48 3.28
CA LEU A 116 1.66 25.18 3.84
C LEU A 116 2.13 25.34 5.30
N SER A 117 1.27 25.93 6.12
CA SER A 117 1.48 26.03 7.56
C SER A 117 1.33 24.66 8.22
N TYR A 118 2.00 24.46 9.36
CA TYR A 118 1.85 23.24 10.13
C TYR A 118 2.16 23.46 11.60
N ARG A 119 1.72 22.50 12.42
CA ARG A 119 2.13 22.39 13.81
C ARG A 119 2.69 21.01 14.08
N HIS A 120 3.64 20.91 15.00
CA HIS A 120 4.26 19.64 15.33
C HIS A 120 4.43 19.45 16.84
N ALA A 121 4.52 18.18 17.26
CA ALA A 121 4.82 17.81 18.64
C ALA A 121 5.62 16.51 18.66
N TRP A 122 6.54 16.38 19.63
CA TRP A 122 7.25 15.13 19.82
C TRP A 122 6.44 14.21 20.71
N SER A 123 6.35 12.94 20.31
CA SER A 123 5.62 11.91 21.06
C SER A 123 6.03 11.79 22.54
N GLN A 124 7.31 12.02 22.85
CA GLN A 124 7.84 12.01 24.22
C GLN A 124 7.27 13.11 25.12
N GLN A 125 6.68 14.14 24.54
CA GLN A 125 6.02 15.25 25.24
C GLN A 125 4.52 15.02 25.39
N LEU A 126 3.98 13.94 24.81
CA LEU A 126 2.56 13.61 24.88
C LEU A 126 2.28 12.78 26.14
N ALA A 127 1.15 13.06 26.76
CA ALA A 127 0.60 12.28 27.86
C ALA A 127 -0.90 12.05 27.64
N PRO A 128 -1.44 10.85 27.96
CA PRO A 128 -2.87 10.58 27.82
C PRO A 128 -3.73 11.60 28.57
N GLY A 129 -4.78 12.10 27.92
CA GLY A 129 -5.71 13.09 28.50
C GLY A 129 -5.16 14.52 28.59
N ILE A 130 -3.91 14.77 28.20
CA ILE A 130 -3.31 16.12 28.16
C ILE A 130 -3.37 16.67 26.74
N ALA A 131 -3.68 17.97 26.61
CA ALA A 131 -3.64 18.66 25.32
C ALA A 131 -2.25 18.58 24.69
N VAL A 132 -2.21 18.37 23.37
CA VAL A 132 -0.94 18.25 22.64
C VAL A 132 -0.16 19.57 22.69
N PRO A 133 1.12 19.57 23.13
CA PRO A 133 1.95 20.77 23.24
C PRO A 133 2.50 21.18 21.86
N TRP A 134 1.62 21.69 21.01
CA TRP A 134 1.93 22.06 19.64
C TRP A 134 2.95 23.19 19.53
N GLN A 135 3.95 23.00 18.67
CA GLN A 135 4.80 24.05 18.13
C GLN A 135 4.32 24.44 16.73
N THR A 136 3.94 25.70 16.55
CA THR A 136 3.32 26.19 15.33
C THR A 136 4.33 26.87 14.41
N HIS A 137 4.29 26.50 13.13
CA HIS A 137 5.03 27.12 12.04
C HIS A 137 4.03 27.74 11.06
N LYS A 138 4.03 29.07 11.01
CA LYS A 138 3.21 29.82 10.05
C LYS A 138 4.02 30.05 8.79
N ALA A 139 3.49 29.62 7.66
CA ALA A 139 4.03 29.94 6.34
C ALA A 139 3.36 31.21 5.79
N ALA A 140 4.06 31.91 4.92
CA ALA A 140 3.42 32.88 4.03
C ALA A 140 2.86 32.12 2.81
N PRO A 141 1.76 32.58 2.20
CA PRO A 141 1.34 32.07 0.90
C PRO A 141 2.46 32.24 -0.12
N LEU A 142 2.83 31.15 -0.80
CA LEU A 142 3.86 31.13 -1.84
C LEU A 142 3.40 30.23 -3.00
N ALA A 143 4.00 30.41 -4.17
CA ALA A 143 3.84 29.45 -5.26
C ALA A 143 4.11 28.02 -4.75
N PRO A 144 3.31 26.99 -5.12
CA PRO A 144 3.33 25.69 -4.46
C PRO A 144 4.70 25.04 -4.32
N ALA A 145 5.52 25.01 -5.38
CA ALA A 145 6.88 24.46 -5.29
C ALA A 145 7.72 25.11 -4.19
N ARG A 146 7.67 26.45 -4.09
CA ARG A 146 8.39 27.22 -3.07
C ARG A 146 7.78 27.03 -1.67
N ALA A 147 6.47 26.83 -1.56
CA ALA A 147 5.83 26.50 -0.29
C ALA A 147 6.32 25.14 0.24
N PHE A 148 6.48 24.14 -0.63
CA PHE A 148 7.07 22.86 -0.27
C PHE A 148 8.55 22.98 0.11
N ASP A 149 9.35 23.74 -0.63
CA ASP A 149 10.75 23.99 -0.27
C ASP A 149 10.87 24.66 1.11
N ALA A 150 10.03 25.67 1.39
CA ALA A 150 9.97 26.34 2.68
C ALA A 150 9.55 25.39 3.81
N PHE A 151 8.55 24.53 3.57
CA PHE A 151 8.14 23.49 4.50
C PHE A 151 9.28 22.51 4.82
N LEU A 152 9.97 21.99 3.81
CA LEU A 152 11.10 21.07 4.00
C LEU A 152 12.28 21.75 4.71
N GLY A 153 12.52 23.03 4.43
CA GLY A 153 13.58 23.83 5.07
C GLY A 153 13.31 24.16 6.54
N THR A 154 12.05 24.21 6.94
CA THR A 154 11.63 24.47 8.34
C THR A 154 11.28 23.21 9.11
N PHE A 155 11.25 22.05 8.44
CA PHE A 155 10.87 20.77 9.03
C PHE A 155 11.70 20.48 10.30
N PRO A 156 11.10 19.94 11.38
CA PRO A 156 11.79 19.76 12.68
C PRO A 156 13.04 18.85 12.63
N ARG A 157 13.24 18.13 11.53
CA ARG A 157 14.44 17.35 11.25
C ARG A 157 15.03 17.78 9.92
N LYS A 158 16.36 17.93 9.86
CA LYS A 158 17.07 18.24 8.61
C LYS A 158 16.72 17.19 7.54
N ILE A 159 16.15 17.67 6.44
CA ILE A 159 15.86 16.89 5.23
C ILE A 159 16.97 17.14 4.22
N GLN A 160 17.43 16.08 3.54
CA GLN A 160 18.38 16.22 2.44
C GLN A 160 17.60 16.18 1.12
N PRO A 161 17.60 17.25 0.32
CA PRO A 161 16.94 17.23 -0.98
C PRO A 161 17.58 16.16 -1.87
N ALA A 162 16.76 15.34 -2.53
CA ALA A 162 17.24 14.24 -3.38
C ALA A 162 17.53 14.66 -4.82
N GLY A 163 17.43 15.96 -5.15
CA GLY A 163 17.63 16.47 -6.51
C GLY A 163 16.61 15.94 -7.53
N VAL A 164 15.38 15.65 -7.07
CA VAL A 164 14.30 15.07 -7.88
C VAL A 164 13.15 16.07 -7.97
N ASP A 165 12.69 16.35 -9.19
CA ASP A 165 11.54 17.20 -9.48
C ASP A 165 10.23 16.42 -9.28
N LEU A 166 9.82 16.24 -8.02
CA LEU A 166 8.55 15.56 -7.73
C LEU A 166 7.32 16.42 -8.09
N LEU A 167 7.39 17.72 -7.84
CA LEU A 167 6.26 18.62 -7.95
C LEU A 167 6.31 19.47 -9.22
N PRO A 168 5.15 19.91 -9.72
CA PRO A 168 5.10 20.92 -10.75
C PRO A 168 5.72 22.24 -10.28
N THR A 169 6.41 22.90 -11.19
CA THR A 169 6.97 24.25 -11.03
C THR A 169 5.91 25.33 -11.21
N SER A 170 4.90 25.09 -12.06
CA SER A 170 3.76 25.98 -12.27
C SER A 170 2.67 25.75 -11.23
N ALA A 171 2.16 26.85 -10.65
CA ALA A 171 1.02 26.81 -9.73
C ALA A 171 -0.24 26.22 -10.40
N ALA A 172 -0.52 26.58 -11.65
CA ALA A 172 -1.68 26.07 -12.37
C ALA A 172 -1.59 24.54 -12.57
N VAL A 173 -0.42 24.03 -12.93
CA VAL A 173 -0.19 22.58 -13.10
C VAL A 173 -0.28 21.86 -11.75
N PHE A 174 0.24 22.46 -10.68
CA PHE A 174 0.07 21.95 -9.33
C PHE A 174 -1.40 21.82 -8.94
N TRP A 175 -2.23 22.84 -9.17
CA TRP A 175 -3.64 22.78 -8.82
C TRP A 175 -4.43 21.79 -9.68
N ASN A 176 -4.07 21.63 -10.96
CA ASN A 176 -4.62 20.56 -11.80
C ASN A 176 -4.27 19.17 -11.25
N LEU A 177 -3.04 18.97 -10.79
CA LEU A 177 -2.59 17.72 -10.17
C LEU A 177 -3.34 17.44 -8.87
N VAL A 178 -3.52 18.45 -8.02
CA VAL A 178 -4.31 18.36 -6.78
C VAL A 178 -5.76 18.00 -7.07
N GLN A 179 -6.39 18.64 -8.06
CA GLN A 179 -7.78 18.34 -8.45
C GLN A 179 -7.94 16.91 -8.97
N ALA A 180 -7.05 16.47 -9.86
CA ALA A 180 -7.03 15.10 -10.35
C ALA A 180 -6.83 14.08 -9.21
N GLY A 181 -5.94 14.40 -8.26
CA GLY A 181 -5.71 13.60 -7.06
C GLY A 181 -6.93 13.52 -6.14
N ALA A 182 -7.67 14.63 -5.99
CA ALA A 182 -8.89 14.71 -5.19
C ALA A 182 -10.01 13.83 -5.76
N TRP A 183 -10.28 13.96 -7.06
CA TRP A 183 -11.25 13.14 -7.78
C TRP A 183 -10.90 11.65 -7.74
N ARG A 184 -9.61 11.30 -7.88
CA ARG A 184 -9.13 9.93 -7.66
C ARG A 184 -9.43 9.42 -6.25
N LEU A 185 -9.19 10.24 -5.22
CA LEU A 185 -9.44 9.87 -3.81
C LEU A 185 -10.93 9.67 -3.51
N GLN A 186 -11.82 10.26 -4.29
CA GLN A 186 -13.27 10.09 -4.19
C GLN A 186 -13.82 9.02 -5.15
N ASN A 187 -12.98 8.49 -6.04
CA ASN A 187 -13.40 7.63 -7.14
C ASN A 187 -14.48 8.29 -8.04
N GLN A 188 -14.38 9.59 -8.25
CA GLN A 188 -15.32 10.39 -9.03
C GLN A 188 -14.61 11.03 -10.23
N ARG A 189 -15.35 11.35 -11.31
CA ARG A 189 -14.86 12.13 -12.47
C ARG A 189 -13.49 11.65 -13.00
N LEU A 190 -13.29 10.33 -13.05
CA LEU A 190 -11.97 9.75 -13.33
C LEU A 190 -11.43 10.10 -14.73
N ASP A 191 -12.31 10.20 -15.73
CA ASP A 191 -11.91 10.62 -17.09
C ASP A 191 -11.39 12.05 -17.11
N GLU A 192 -12.00 12.94 -16.33
CA GLU A 192 -11.57 14.34 -16.21
C GLU A 192 -10.28 14.45 -15.39
N ALA A 193 -10.16 13.66 -14.33
CA ALA A 193 -8.92 13.54 -13.57
C ALA A 193 -7.76 13.08 -14.48
N MET A 194 -8.03 12.11 -15.36
CA MET A 194 -7.06 11.61 -16.33
C MET A 194 -6.65 12.70 -17.32
N LYS A 195 -7.60 13.46 -17.88
CA LYS A 195 -7.31 14.60 -18.77
C LYS A 195 -6.43 15.66 -18.10
N LEU A 196 -6.72 16.00 -16.83
CA LEU A 196 -5.90 16.94 -16.06
C LEU A 196 -4.48 16.40 -15.84
N ALA A 197 -4.33 15.12 -15.50
CA ALA A 197 -3.03 14.49 -15.32
C ALA A 197 -2.23 14.41 -16.64
N GLU A 198 -2.88 14.10 -17.76
CA GLU A 198 -2.26 14.12 -19.10
C GLU A 198 -1.84 15.53 -19.55
N GLN A 199 -2.61 16.55 -19.18
CA GLN A 199 -2.19 17.94 -19.42
C GLN A 199 -0.98 18.29 -18.57
N ALA A 200 -0.94 17.87 -17.30
CA ALA A 200 0.20 18.10 -16.43
C ALA A 200 1.48 17.42 -16.95
N THR A 201 1.41 16.18 -17.43
CA THR A 201 2.59 15.48 -17.99
C THR A 201 3.07 16.08 -19.32
N ARG A 202 2.18 16.70 -20.11
CA ARG A 202 2.56 17.43 -21.33
C ARG A 202 3.19 18.79 -21.04
N GLN A 203 2.64 19.54 -20.08
CA GLN A 203 3.14 20.86 -19.72
C GLN A 203 4.46 20.78 -18.95
N GLU A 204 4.58 19.79 -18.06
CA GLU A 204 5.75 19.58 -17.22
C GLU A 204 6.23 18.12 -17.28
N PRO A 205 6.88 17.69 -18.38
CA PRO A 205 7.26 16.29 -18.61
C PRO A 205 8.33 15.74 -17.64
N ARG A 206 8.91 16.61 -16.81
CA ARG A 206 9.87 16.27 -15.76
C ARG A 206 9.23 16.07 -14.38
N CYS A 207 7.95 16.38 -14.21
CA CYS A 207 7.24 16.21 -12.93
C CYS A 207 6.94 14.73 -12.68
N ALA A 208 7.67 14.10 -11.75
CA ALA A 208 7.49 12.67 -11.47
C ALA A 208 6.08 12.35 -10.93
N SER A 209 5.53 13.19 -10.05
CA SER A 209 4.20 12.95 -9.46
C SER A 209 3.06 13.05 -10.47
N ALA A 210 3.21 13.84 -11.55
CA ALA A 210 2.24 13.88 -12.63
C ALA A 210 2.16 12.54 -13.38
N TRP A 211 3.31 11.96 -13.72
CA TRP A 211 3.38 10.64 -14.37
C TRP A 211 2.85 9.52 -13.46
N ILE A 212 3.20 9.55 -12.17
CA ILE A 212 2.72 8.56 -11.20
C ILE A 212 1.21 8.66 -11.01
N LEU A 213 0.65 9.87 -10.92
CA LEU A 213 -0.80 10.06 -10.81
C LEU A 213 -1.52 9.59 -12.08
N LEU A 214 -1.00 9.92 -13.26
CA LEU A 214 -1.57 9.46 -14.53
C LEU A 214 -1.57 7.92 -14.62
N GLY A 215 -0.45 7.28 -14.27
CA GLY A 215 -0.36 5.82 -14.21
C GLY A 215 -1.36 5.20 -13.23
N ASN A 216 -1.55 5.81 -12.06
CA ASN A 216 -2.56 5.38 -11.08
C ASN A 216 -3.99 5.50 -11.63
N LEU A 217 -4.31 6.60 -12.31
CA LEU A 217 -5.62 6.81 -12.91
C LEU A 217 -5.90 5.80 -14.03
N ARG A 218 -4.94 5.55 -14.92
CA ARG A 218 -5.04 4.51 -15.96
C ARG A 218 -5.20 3.12 -15.36
N TYR A 219 -4.42 2.80 -14.32
CA TYR A 219 -4.57 1.55 -13.61
C TYR A 219 -5.97 1.37 -13.01
N ARG A 220 -6.56 2.42 -12.43
CA ARG A 220 -7.93 2.36 -11.92
C ARG A 220 -8.97 2.24 -13.03
N ALA A 221 -8.77 2.91 -14.16
CA ALA A 221 -9.64 2.77 -15.32
C ALA A 221 -9.67 1.32 -15.81
N LEU A 222 -8.50 0.65 -15.86
CA LEU A 222 -8.37 -0.78 -16.17
C LEU A 222 -9.19 -1.66 -15.21
N LEU A 223 -9.11 -1.40 -13.91
CA LEU A 223 -9.88 -2.16 -12.90
C LEU A 223 -11.39 -1.92 -12.99
N ASN A 224 -11.80 -0.72 -13.40
CA ASN A 224 -13.21 -0.32 -13.50
C ASN A 224 -13.88 -0.79 -14.80
N ASN A 225 -13.12 -0.82 -15.90
CA ASN A 225 -13.59 -1.27 -17.20
C ASN A 225 -12.57 -2.23 -17.83
N PRO A 226 -12.58 -3.51 -17.41
CA PRO A 226 -11.63 -4.48 -17.94
C PRO A 226 -11.70 -4.58 -19.46
N ALA A 227 -12.85 -4.36 -20.12
CA ALA A 227 -13.03 -4.51 -21.57
C ALA A 227 -12.17 -3.56 -22.44
N ALA A 228 -11.66 -2.46 -21.88
CA ALA A 228 -10.73 -1.52 -22.55
C ALA A 228 -9.24 -1.97 -22.53
N PHE A 229 -9.00 -3.23 -22.12
CA PHE A 229 -7.79 -3.77 -21.50
C PHE A 229 -6.40 -3.44 -22.09
N ARG A 230 -6.15 -3.78 -23.37
CA ARG A 230 -4.77 -4.01 -23.82
C ARG A 230 -3.94 -2.74 -23.96
N GLN A 231 -4.55 -1.65 -24.41
CA GLN A 231 -3.85 -0.38 -24.54
C GLN A 231 -3.67 0.27 -23.16
N ASP A 232 -4.70 0.20 -22.31
CA ASP A 232 -4.72 0.87 -21.01
C ASP A 232 -3.68 0.32 -20.02
N GLN A 233 -3.40 -0.99 -20.06
CA GLN A 233 -2.36 -1.58 -19.20
C GLN A 233 -0.95 -1.13 -19.57
N ALA A 234 -0.60 -1.22 -20.87
CA ALA A 234 0.71 -0.80 -21.36
C ALA A 234 0.94 0.69 -21.10
N ASP A 235 -0.11 1.51 -21.28
CA ASP A 235 -0.06 2.94 -20.99
C ASP A 235 0.08 3.22 -19.49
N ALA A 236 -0.63 2.48 -18.63
CA ALA A 236 -0.48 2.59 -17.17
C ALA A 236 0.95 2.24 -16.72
N GLU A 237 1.49 1.13 -17.21
CA GLU A 237 2.86 0.70 -16.93
C GLU A 237 3.87 1.74 -17.42
N ALA A 238 3.74 2.21 -18.67
CA ALA A 238 4.64 3.21 -19.25
C ALA A 238 4.64 4.52 -18.45
N CYS A 239 3.47 4.97 -17.98
CA CYS A 239 3.36 6.15 -17.13
C CYS A 239 4.07 5.95 -15.77
N LEU A 240 3.84 4.81 -15.11
CA LEU A 240 4.47 4.50 -13.83
C LEU A 240 5.99 4.33 -13.96
N GLN A 241 6.45 3.63 -15.00
CA GLN A 241 7.87 3.50 -15.32
C GLN A 241 8.50 4.86 -15.63
N ARG A 242 7.81 5.74 -16.35
CA ARG A 242 8.29 7.11 -16.62
C ARG A 242 8.43 7.92 -15.34
N GLY A 243 7.45 7.84 -14.45
CA GLY A 243 7.51 8.46 -13.12
C GLY A 243 8.69 7.94 -12.29
N LEU A 244 8.91 6.63 -12.29
CA LEU A 244 10.05 6.00 -11.61
C LEU A 244 11.40 6.28 -12.28
N LEU A 245 11.45 6.53 -13.59
CA LEU A 245 12.68 6.98 -14.23
C LEU A 245 13.11 8.36 -13.71
N LEU A 246 12.13 9.24 -13.46
CA LEU A 246 12.35 10.58 -12.91
C LEU A 246 12.61 10.54 -11.40
N ALA A 247 11.97 9.62 -10.68
CA ALA A 247 12.13 9.41 -9.24
C ALA A 247 12.34 7.91 -8.93
N PRO A 248 13.58 7.37 -9.10
CA PRO A 248 13.86 5.93 -8.99
C PRO A 248 13.53 5.31 -7.65
N ASP A 249 13.56 6.12 -6.61
CA ASP A 249 13.28 5.71 -5.25
C ASP A 249 11.91 6.23 -4.79
N HIS A 250 10.92 6.44 -5.67
CA HIS A 250 9.59 6.85 -5.24
C HIS A 250 8.78 5.66 -4.68
N PRO A 251 8.44 5.60 -3.38
CA PRO A 251 7.81 4.42 -2.78
C PRO A 251 6.43 4.13 -3.34
N ARG A 252 5.58 5.16 -3.41
CA ARG A 252 4.24 5.05 -4.01
C ARG A 252 4.28 4.60 -5.47
N GLY A 253 5.22 5.12 -6.28
CA GLY A 253 5.41 4.70 -7.67
C GLY A 253 5.78 3.22 -7.78
N ALA A 254 6.74 2.75 -6.97
CA ALA A 254 7.16 1.35 -6.94
C ALA A 254 6.02 0.44 -6.46
N PHE A 255 5.27 0.86 -5.44
CA PHE A 255 4.08 0.18 -4.96
C PHE A 255 3.01 0.05 -6.05
N LEU A 256 2.64 1.14 -6.73
CA LEU A 256 1.62 1.11 -7.78
C LEU A 256 2.02 0.24 -8.97
N LEU A 257 3.28 0.31 -9.41
CA LEU A 257 3.77 -0.57 -10.47
C LEU A 257 3.77 -2.03 -10.02
N SER A 258 4.11 -2.31 -8.75
CA SER A 258 4.04 -3.66 -8.22
C SER A 258 2.61 -4.21 -8.14
N LEU A 259 1.61 -3.37 -7.84
CA LEU A 259 0.20 -3.78 -7.88
C LEU A 259 -0.19 -4.16 -9.30
N LEU A 260 0.10 -3.29 -10.28
CA LEU A 260 -0.18 -3.57 -11.68
C LEU A 260 0.42 -4.91 -12.13
N LYS A 261 1.67 -5.19 -11.74
CA LYS A 261 2.35 -6.46 -12.04
C LYS A 261 1.73 -7.64 -11.30
N ALA A 262 1.36 -7.49 -10.03
CA ALA A 262 0.75 -8.57 -9.26
C ALA A 262 -0.65 -8.93 -9.78
N ASP A 263 -1.46 -7.92 -10.11
CA ASP A 263 -2.80 -8.08 -10.68
C ASP A 263 -2.74 -8.65 -12.10
N SER A 264 -1.64 -8.41 -12.83
CA SER A 264 -1.36 -9.01 -14.12
C SER A 264 -0.79 -10.44 -14.04
N GLY A 265 -0.72 -11.03 -12.85
CA GLY A 265 -0.19 -12.39 -12.64
C GLY A 265 1.34 -12.51 -12.59
N ASN A 266 2.06 -11.39 -12.53
CA ASN A 266 3.53 -11.33 -12.48
C ASN A 266 4.03 -11.03 -11.06
N GLN A 267 3.66 -11.87 -10.08
CA GLN A 267 4.05 -11.67 -8.67
C GLN A 267 5.57 -11.66 -8.48
N GLN A 268 6.31 -12.41 -9.30
CA GLN A 268 7.78 -12.41 -9.27
C GLN A 268 8.37 -11.02 -9.56
N GLU A 269 7.96 -10.37 -10.66
CA GLU A 269 8.44 -9.03 -11.01
C GLU A 269 8.02 -7.99 -9.96
N ALA A 270 6.81 -8.11 -9.43
CA ALA A 270 6.32 -7.26 -8.35
C ALA A 270 7.23 -7.36 -7.11
N LEU A 271 7.53 -8.58 -6.65
CA LEU A 271 8.41 -8.82 -5.49
C LEU A 271 9.84 -8.35 -5.74
N ASP A 272 10.41 -8.61 -6.92
CA ASP A 272 11.76 -8.13 -7.28
C ASP A 272 11.84 -6.60 -7.27
N LEU A 273 10.82 -5.91 -7.81
CA LEU A 273 10.73 -4.45 -7.79
C LEU A 273 10.68 -3.93 -6.35
N LEU A 274 9.76 -4.46 -5.53
CA LEU A 274 9.54 -4.01 -4.16
C LEU A 274 10.74 -4.28 -3.25
N LEU A 275 11.38 -5.44 -3.37
CA LEU A 275 12.57 -5.78 -2.59
C LEU A 275 13.76 -4.88 -2.97
N ARG A 276 13.94 -4.57 -4.26
CA ARG A 276 14.95 -3.59 -4.71
C ARG A 276 14.68 -2.19 -4.16
N ALA A 277 13.43 -1.72 -4.24
CA ALA A 277 13.04 -0.43 -3.66
C ALA A 277 13.26 -0.41 -2.13
N ARG A 278 12.91 -1.50 -1.44
CA ARG A 278 13.08 -1.62 0.01
C ARG A 278 14.55 -1.61 0.44
N ARG A 279 15.49 -2.15 -0.35
CA ARG A 279 16.93 -2.03 -0.02
C ARG A 279 17.38 -0.58 0.07
N ARG A 280 16.79 0.32 -0.72
CA ARG A 280 17.09 1.77 -0.69
C ARG A 280 16.28 2.51 0.36
N GLN A 281 15.07 2.02 0.65
CA GLN A 281 14.16 2.56 1.65
C GLN A 281 13.64 1.46 2.59
N PRO A 282 14.50 0.99 3.51
CA PRO A 282 14.20 -0.16 4.36
C PRO A 282 13.07 0.08 5.36
N HIS A 283 12.62 1.32 5.50
CA HIS A 283 11.70 1.77 6.56
C HIS A 283 10.43 2.40 6.01
N ASN A 284 10.11 2.18 4.73
CA ASN A 284 8.91 2.70 4.12
C ASN A 284 7.74 1.69 4.26
N PRO A 285 6.66 2.01 5.01
CA PRO A 285 5.51 1.12 5.17
C PRO A 285 4.76 0.80 3.86
N THR A 286 4.74 1.72 2.90
CA THR A 286 4.05 1.52 1.61
C THR A 286 4.67 0.38 0.81
N LEU A 287 6.01 0.26 0.80
CA LEU A 287 6.71 -0.85 0.16
C LEU A 287 6.38 -2.19 0.83
N LEU A 288 6.29 -2.23 2.16
CA LEU A 288 5.94 -3.43 2.92
C LEU A 288 4.49 -3.87 2.67
N THR A 289 3.57 -2.92 2.51
CA THR A 289 2.20 -3.22 2.04
C THR A 289 2.21 -3.87 0.66
N GLY A 290 3.03 -3.37 -0.27
CA GLY A 290 3.21 -3.99 -1.59
C GLY A 290 3.76 -5.42 -1.50
N ILE A 291 4.78 -5.63 -0.65
CA ILE A 291 5.37 -6.97 -0.47
C ILE A 291 4.33 -7.93 0.08
N ALA A 292 3.56 -7.52 1.09
CA ALA A 292 2.48 -8.34 1.63
C ALA A 292 1.44 -8.71 0.57
N TYR A 293 1.05 -7.75 -0.28
CA TYR A 293 0.11 -7.98 -1.37
C TYR A 293 0.63 -8.99 -2.39
N ALA A 294 1.81 -8.75 -2.97
CA ALA A 294 2.38 -9.62 -3.99
C ALA A 294 2.73 -11.02 -3.44
N ALA A 295 3.25 -11.09 -2.21
CA ALA A 295 3.60 -12.35 -1.55
C ALA A 295 2.36 -13.22 -1.29
N ARG A 296 1.23 -12.64 -0.83
CA ARG A 296 0.01 -13.45 -0.62
C ARG A 296 -0.52 -14.03 -1.92
N GLY A 297 -0.48 -13.24 -3.00
CA GLY A 297 -0.89 -13.69 -4.33
C GLY A 297 -0.04 -14.86 -4.81
N ALA A 298 1.26 -14.87 -4.49
CA ALA A 298 2.20 -15.95 -4.81
C ALA A 298 2.14 -17.16 -3.86
N GLY A 299 1.27 -17.17 -2.84
CA GLY A 299 1.21 -18.22 -1.82
C GLY A 299 2.28 -18.14 -0.73
N LEU A 300 3.10 -17.08 -0.74
CA LEU A 300 4.17 -16.85 0.25
C LEU A 300 3.62 -16.21 1.53
N LEU A 301 2.64 -16.85 2.18
CA LEU A 301 1.96 -16.31 3.36
C LEU A 301 2.92 -15.97 4.51
N PRO A 302 3.98 -16.75 4.83
CA PRO A 302 4.95 -16.36 5.85
C PRO A 302 5.69 -15.04 5.53
N LEU A 303 6.09 -14.86 4.26
CA LEU A 303 6.74 -13.61 3.81
C LEU A 303 5.76 -12.43 3.89
N ALA A 304 4.52 -12.63 3.43
CA ALA A 304 3.48 -11.61 3.50
C ALA A 304 3.20 -11.18 4.94
N ARG A 305 3.08 -12.17 5.84
CA ARG A 305 2.87 -11.95 7.27
C ARG A 305 4.02 -11.18 7.92
N ARG A 306 5.28 -11.53 7.60
CA ARG A 306 6.45 -10.82 8.11
C ARG A 306 6.51 -9.37 7.59
N ALA A 307 6.16 -9.14 6.33
CA ALA A 307 6.08 -7.78 5.79
C ALA A 307 5.04 -6.92 6.53
N MET A 308 3.90 -7.52 6.89
CA MET A 308 2.87 -6.84 7.70
C MET A 308 3.35 -6.53 9.13
N ASP A 309 4.08 -7.43 9.79
CA ASP A 309 4.68 -7.13 11.10
C ASP A 309 5.63 -5.95 11.01
N LEU A 310 6.55 -5.97 10.05
CA LEU A 310 7.51 -4.88 9.84
C LEU A 310 6.79 -3.56 9.52
N ARG A 311 5.69 -3.60 8.75
CA ARG A 311 4.88 -2.42 8.44
C ARG A 311 4.26 -1.84 9.71
N ASP A 312 3.72 -2.70 10.56
CA ASP A 312 3.06 -2.29 11.80
C ASP A 312 4.08 -1.84 12.86
N GLU A 313 5.30 -2.38 12.86
CA GLU A 313 6.44 -1.87 13.65
C GLU A 313 6.84 -0.43 13.23
N LEU A 314 6.60 -0.05 11.97
CA LEU A 314 6.98 1.24 11.39
C LEU A 314 5.84 2.28 11.38
N SER A 315 4.60 1.82 11.55
CA SER A 315 3.41 2.65 11.50
C SER A 315 2.63 2.57 12.81
N PHE A 316 1.50 3.25 12.87
CA PHE A 316 0.56 3.17 14.00
C PHE A 316 -0.72 2.47 13.54
N ALA A 317 -0.64 1.17 13.28
CA ALA A 317 -1.73 0.38 12.71
C ALA A 317 -3.00 0.38 13.59
N GLN A 318 -2.86 0.56 14.91
CA GLN A 318 -3.99 0.68 15.84
C GLN A 318 -4.77 1.99 15.66
N VAL A 319 -4.08 3.04 15.21
CA VAL A 319 -4.71 4.34 14.91
C VAL A 319 -5.22 4.32 13.47
N GLN A 320 -4.44 3.76 12.55
CA GLN A 320 -4.71 3.78 11.13
C GLN A 320 -4.18 2.50 10.45
N PRO A 321 -5.03 1.47 10.27
CA PRO A 321 -4.65 0.31 9.48
C PRO A 321 -4.30 0.76 8.06
N GLN A 322 -3.16 0.31 7.53
CA GLN A 322 -2.66 0.77 6.23
C GLN A 322 -3.31 0.06 5.03
N ALA A 323 -3.87 -1.12 5.25
CA ALA A 323 -4.52 -1.94 4.24
C ALA A 323 -5.65 -2.78 4.86
N VAL A 324 -6.42 -3.45 4.01
CA VAL A 324 -7.24 -4.61 4.43
C VAL A 324 -6.34 -5.83 4.39
N ASP A 325 -6.12 -6.44 5.55
CA ASP A 325 -5.07 -7.45 5.74
C ASP A 325 -5.59 -8.86 5.36
N ILE A 326 -5.94 -9.05 4.09
CA ILE A 326 -6.53 -10.31 3.55
C ILE A 326 -5.60 -11.53 3.78
N THR A 327 -4.28 -11.30 3.93
CA THR A 327 -3.36 -12.36 4.37
C THR A 327 -3.82 -13.01 5.67
N CYS A 328 -4.36 -12.24 6.63
CA CYS A 328 -4.90 -12.76 7.89
C CYS A 328 -6.13 -13.65 7.69
N LEU A 329 -6.95 -13.37 6.68
CA LEU A 329 -8.06 -14.27 6.30
C LEU A 329 -7.52 -15.63 5.83
N TYR A 330 -6.45 -15.62 5.03
CA TYR A 330 -5.85 -16.86 4.50
C TYR A 330 -5.07 -17.64 5.54
N THR A 331 -4.39 -16.97 6.47
CA THR A 331 -3.67 -17.62 7.58
C THR A 331 -4.61 -18.07 8.70
N GLY A 332 -5.82 -17.53 8.78
CA GLY A 332 -6.79 -17.81 9.84
C GLY A 332 -6.65 -16.91 11.07
N GLU A 333 -5.89 -15.81 10.99
CA GLU A 333 -5.76 -14.78 12.03
C GLU A 333 -6.98 -13.84 12.04
N ILE A 334 -8.17 -14.42 12.22
CA ILE A 334 -9.45 -13.73 12.03
C ILE A 334 -9.61 -12.47 12.91
N PRO A 335 -9.25 -12.45 14.21
CA PRO A 335 -9.38 -11.25 15.02
C PRO A 335 -8.59 -10.05 14.45
N ARG A 336 -7.41 -10.30 13.86
CA ARG A 336 -6.61 -9.27 13.21
C ARG A 336 -7.23 -8.83 11.89
N PHE A 337 -7.78 -9.78 11.12
CA PHE A 337 -8.50 -9.45 9.89
C PHE A 337 -9.69 -8.53 10.19
N GLU A 338 -10.52 -8.85 11.18
CA GLU A 338 -11.67 -8.04 11.62
C GLU A 338 -11.25 -6.63 12.06
N ALA A 339 -10.15 -6.51 12.81
CA ALA A 339 -9.61 -5.21 13.19
C ALA A 339 -9.21 -4.35 11.96
N SER A 340 -8.80 -4.98 10.85
CA SER A 340 -8.47 -4.27 9.61
C SER A 340 -9.70 -3.80 8.81
N LEU A 341 -10.90 -4.28 9.16
CA LEU A 341 -12.17 -3.96 8.47
C LEU A 341 -12.94 -2.78 9.11
N GLN A 342 -12.31 -2.06 10.03
CA GLN A 342 -12.92 -0.90 10.69
C GLN A 342 -13.04 0.29 9.72
N GLU A 343 -14.19 0.96 9.78
CA GLU A 343 -14.45 2.16 9.00
C GLU A 343 -13.65 3.35 9.50
N GLN A 344 -13.29 4.22 8.57
CA GLN A 344 -12.53 5.41 8.87
C GLN A 344 -13.02 6.60 8.04
N PRO A 345 -13.47 7.67 8.72
CA PRO A 345 -13.96 8.86 8.05
C PRO A 345 -12.97 9.42 7.02
N GLY A 346 -13.46 9.56 5.78
CA GLY A 346 -12.71 10.14 4.67
C GLY A 346 -11.65 9.22 4.05
N HIS A 347 -11.51 7.97 4.47
CA HIS A 347 -10.60 7.05 3.80
C HIS A 347 -11.29 6.38 2.61
N LEU A 348 -10.64 6.34 1.43
CA LEU A 348 -11.23 5.79 0.20
C LEU A 348 -11.74 4.35 0.40
N ARG A 349 -11.03 3.52 1.17
CA ARG A 349 -11.46 2.14 1.46
C ARG A 349 -12.86 2.08 2.09
N SER A 350 -13.20 3.04 2.95
CA SER A 350 -14.48 3.10 3.65
C SER A 350 -15.61 3.56 2.73
N THR A 351 -15.30 4.27 1.65
CA THR A 351 -16.30 4.72 0.66
C THR A 351 -16.31 3.87 -0.62
N SER A 352 -15.38 2.92 -0.76
CA SER A 352 -15.17 2.14 -2.00
C SER A 352 -15.94 0.82 -2.10
N GLY A 353 -16.65 0.41 -1.04
CA GLY A 353 -17.32 -0.90 -0.95
C GLY A 353 -16.42 -2.05 -0.52
N VAL A 354 -15.10 -1.85 -0.45
CA VAL A 354 -14.15 -2.89 -0.04
C VAL A 354 -14.42 -3.40 1.38
N LEU A 355 -14.66 -2.51 2.34
CA LEU A 355 -14.92 -2.92 3.73
C LEU A 355 -16.21 -3.76 3.86
N PRO A 356 -17.39 -3.28 3.43
CA PRO A 356 -18.60 -4.09 3.50
C PRO A 356 -18.48 -5.39 2.69
N PHE A 357 -17.85 -5.39 1.52
CA PHE A 357 -17.58 -6.63 0.78
C PHE A 357 -16.81 -7.66 1.62
N TYR A 358 -15.69 -7.27 2.25
CA TYR A 358 -14.90 -8.21 3.05
C TYR A 358 -15.54 -8.59 4.40
N ARG A 359 -16.37 -7.72 4.98
CA ARG A 359 -17.21 -8.09 6.14
C ARG A 359 -18.23 -9.15 5.74
N GLY A 360 -18.90 -8.97 4.60
CA GLY A 360 -19.84 -9.94 4.06
C GLY A 360 -19.17 -11.26 3.70
N TYR A 361 -18.00 -11.18 3.08
CA TYR A 361 -17.17 -12.34 2.74
C TYR A 361 -16.74 -13.14 3.98
N LEU A 362 -16.31 -12.46 5.05
CA LEU A 362 -15.98 -13.12 6.32
C LEU A 362 -17.20 -13.79 6.95
N ALA A 363 -18.35 -13.10 6.99
CA ALA A 363 -19.60 -13.65 7.50
C ALA A 363 -20.01 -14.91 6.73
N LEU A 364 -19.87 -14.88 5.40
CA LEU A 364 -20.12 -16.03 4.53
C LEU A 364 -19.20 -17.21 4.86
N THR A 365 -17.90 -16.97 5.07
CA THR A 365 -16.95 -18.02 5.45
C THR A 365 -17.26 -18.66 6.82
N ARG A 366 -17.97 -17.94 7.69
CA ARG A 366 -18.44 -18.42 9.01
C ARG A 366 -19.83 -19.05 8.97
N GLY A 367 -20.49 -19.04 7.81
CA GLY A 367 -21.87 -19.51 7.65
C GLY A 367 -22.96 -18.53 8.13
N ASP A 368 -22.61 -17.30 8.48
CA ASP A 368 -23.57 -16.26 8.83
C ASP A 368 -24.12 -15.60 7.56
N GLN A 369 -25.12 -16.24 6.96
CA GLN A 369 -25.73 -15.80 5.70
C GLN A 369 -26.45 -14.45 5.84
N ALA A 370 -27.09 -14.18 6.98
CA ALA A 370 -27.84 -12.95 7.19
C ALA A 370 -26.92 -11.72 7.26
N LEU A 371 -25.81 -11.83 8.02
CA LEU A 371 -24.80 -10.78 8.04
C LEU A 371 -24.11 -10.65 6.68
N ALA A 372 -23.78 -11.76 6.03
CA ALA A 372 -23.15 -11.75 4.71
C ALA A 372 -23.98 -10.95 3.71
N GLN A 373 -25.28 -11.27 3.62
CA GLN A 373 -26.21 -10.63 2.72
C GLN A 373 -26.31 -9.12 2.97
N ARG A 374 -26.49 -8.71 4.24
CA ARG A 374 -26.59 -7.29 4.62
C ARG A 374 -25.38 -6.48 4.16
N GLU A 375 -24.18 -7.02 4.38
CA GLU A 375 -22.95 -6.34 4.03
C GLU A 375 -22.71 -6.32 2.50
N PHE A 376 -23.05 -7.40 1.78
CA PHE A 376 -22.97 -7.39 0.32
C PHE A 376 -23.93 -6.37 -0.30
N ARG A 377 -25.18 -6.32 0.18
CA ARG A 377 -26.14 -5.29 -0.27
C ARG A 377 -25.63 -3.88 -0.01
N ALA A 378 -25.10 -3.62 1.18
CA ALA A 378 -24.51 -2.33 1.53
C ALA A 378 -23.34 -1.95 0.60
N ALA A 379 -22.57 -2.92 0.12
CA ALA A 379 -21.48 -2.69 -0.83
C ALA A 379 -22.00 -2.43 -2.26
N SER A 380 -23.04 -3.13 -2.72
CA SER A 380 -23.56 -3.00 -4.09
C SER A 380 -24.33 -1.69 -4.32
N GLU A 381 -24.91 -1.10 -3.27
CA GLU A 381 -25.72 0.13 -3.35
C GLU A 381 -24.89 1.43 -3.33
N LEU A 382 -23.56 1.35 -3.24
CA LEU A 382 -22.70 2.53 -3.17
C LEU A 382 -22.62 3.28 -4.50
N ALA A 383 -22.88 4.59 -4.50
CA ALA A 383 -22.84 5.41 -5.71
C ALA A 383 -21.45 5.52 -6.38
N HIS A 384 -20.37 5.45 -5.60
CA HIS A 384 -18.99 5.68 -6.08
C HIS A 384 -18.01 4.59 -5.64
N GLY A 385 -18.52 3.38 -5.40
CA GLY A 385 -17.68 2.22 -5.07
C GLY A 385 -16.79 1.78 -6.23
N TYR A 386 -15.94 0.80 -5.98
CA TYR A 386 -15.23 0.13 -7.07
C TYR A 386 -16.21 -0.78 -7.83
N PRO A 387 -16.41 -0.58 -9.15
CA PRO A 387 -17.41 -1.33 -9.91
C PRO A 387 -17.26 -2.85 -9.81
N ASN A 388 -16.02 -3.36 -9.79
CA ASN A 388 -15.75 -4.78 -9.64
C ASN A 388 -16.20 -5.33 -8.27
N ILE A 389 -16.02 -4.56 -7.21
CA ILE A 389 -16.48 -4.91 -5.85
C ILE A 389 -18.00 -4.82 -5.77
N MET A 390 -18.60 -3.75 -6.27
CA MET A 390 -20.05 -3.56 -6.24
C MET A 390 -20.79 -4.67 -6.99
N ARG A 391 -20.36 -4.99 -8.23
CA ARG A 391 -20.97 -6.05 -9.03
C ARG A 391 -20.79 -7.43 -8.40
N LEU A 392 -19.62 -7.70 -7.84
CA LEU A 392 -19.39 -8.98 -7.16
C LEU A 392 -20.25 -9.10 -5.90
N SER A 393 -20.38 -8.01 -5.12
CA SER A 393 -21.29 -7.96 -3.98
C SER A 393 -22.75 -8.20 -4.38
N GLU A 394 -23.22 -7.58 -5.47
CA GLU A 394 -24.57 -7.81 -6.00
C GLU A 394 -24.80 -9.29 -6.35
N ILE A 395 -23.81 -9.94 -6.98
CA ILE A 395 -23.88 -11.38 -7.28
C ILE A 395 -24.01 -12.19 -5.98
N TYR A 396 -23.17 -11.94 -4.97
CA TYR A 396 -23.26 -12.66 -3.70
C TYR A 396 -24.58 -12.40 -2.95
N ASP A 397 -25.12 -11.18 -2.99
CA ASP A 397 -26.44 -10.86 -2.42
C ASP A 397 -27.54 -11.70 -3.11
N LEU A 398 -27.59 -11.72 -4.44
CA LEU A 398 -28.56 -12.52 -5.20
C LEU A 398 -28.44 -14.03 -4.93
N ILE A 399 -27.22 -14.55 -4.76
CA ILE A 399 -26.99 -15.96 -4.37
C ILE A 399 -27.64 -16.24 -3.02
N LEU A 400 -27.44 -15.35 -2.03
CA LEU A 400 -27.97 -15.51 -0.67
C LEU A 400 -29.48 -15.28 -0.60
N GLU A 401 -30.06 -14.46 -1.49
CA GLU A 401 -31.51 -14.32 -1.67
C GLU A 401 -32.18 -15.54 -2.31
N GLY A 402 -31.40 -16.48 -2.85
CA GLY A 402 -31.92 -17.60 -3.62
C GLY A 402 -32.37 -17.24 -5.03
N ARG A 403 -32.06 -16.02 -5.51
CA ARG A 403 -32.33 -15.53 -6.88
C ARG A 403 -31.27 -16.03 -7.85
N LYS A 404 -31.19 -17.36 -7.94
CA LYS A 404 -30.12 -18.09 -8.63
C LYS A 404 -30.00 -17.75 -10.11
N GLU A 405 -31.12 -17.64 -10.83
CA GLU A 405 -31.06 -17.35 -12.28
C GLU A 405 -30.49 -15.96 -12.57
N GLU A 406 -30.87 -14.96 -11.77
CA GLU A 406 -30.35 -13.59 -11.91
C GLU A 406 -28.87 -13.50 -11.52
N ALA A 407 -28.48 -14.18 -10.43
CA ALA A 407 -27.08 -14.29 -10.03
C ALA A 407 -26.24 -14.95 -11.15
N TRP A 408 -26.76 -16.02 -11.75
CA TRP A 408 -26.09 -16.76 -12.81
C TRP A 408 -25.92 -15.92 -14.07
N GLN A 409 -26.98 -15.19 -14.47
CA GLN A 409 -26.92 -14.28 -15.61
C GLN A 409 -25.83 -13.23 -15.42
N LYS A 410 -25.85 -12.52 -14.29
CA LYS A 410 -24.83 -11.50 -13.97
C LYS A 410 -23.42 -12.06 -13.90
N LEU A 411 -23.27 -13.23 -13.28
CA LEU A 411 -21.98 -13.88 -13.16
C LEU A 411 -21.41 -14.28 -14.53
N ARG A 412 -22.26 -14.75 -15.46
CA ARG A 412 -21.85 -15.05 -16.84
C ARG A 412 -21.55 -13.81 -17.68
N GLU A 413 -22.39 -12.78 -17.60
CA GLU A 413 -22.12 -11.50 -18.27
C GLU A 413 -20.75 -10.96 -17.83
N TYR A 414 -20.50 -11.01 -16.53
CA TYR A 414 -19.28 -10.49 -15.96
C TYR A 414 -18.04 -11.36 -16.23
N ASP A 415 -18.20 -12.69 -16.36
CA ASP A 415 -17.16 -13.57 -16.88
C ASP A 415 -16.88 -13.26 -18.35
N GLN A 416 -17.91 -13.15 -19.19
CA GLN A 416 -17.80 -12.88 -20.63
C GLN A 416 -17.09 -11.57 -20.93
N GLU A 417 -17.39 -10.51 -20.17
CA GLU A 417 -16.68 -9.23 -20.24
C GLU A 417 -15.18 -9.40 -20.03
N ARG A 418 -14.73 -10.47 -19.36
CA ARG A 418 -13.33 -10.76 -19.01
C ARG A 418 -12.70 -11.87 -19.84
N ILE A 419 -13.42 -12.42 -20.83
CA ILE A 419 -12.88 -13.39 -21.80
C ILE A 419 -11.87 -12.69 -22.71
N GLY A 420 -10.74 -13.35 -22.99
CA GLY A 420 -9.67 -12.79 -23.81
C GLY A 420 -8.77 -11.79 -23.07
N MET A 421 -9.10 -11.44 -21.81
CA MET A 421 -8.16 -10.75 -20.94
C MET A 421 -7.14 -11.74 -20.43
N ARG A 422 -5.91 -11.52 -20.88
CA ARG A 422 -4.76 -12.31 -20.45
C ARG A 422 -4.42 -12.06 -18.97
N GLU A 423 -4.75 -10.88 -18.46
CA GLU A 423 -4.18 -10.35 -17.21
C GLU A 423 -5.17 -9.68 -16.22
N PRO A 424 -6.34 -10.25 -15.86
CA PRO A 424 -7.08 -9.76 -14.70
C PRO A 424 -6.65 -10.46 -13.41
N ASP A 425 -6.63 -9.68 -12.33
CA ASP A 425 -6.48 -10.07 -10.92
C ASP A 425 -6.95 -11.52 -10.64
N GLY A 426 -5.98 -12.40 -10.39
CA GLY A 426 -6.23 -13.81 -10.06
C GLY A 426 -6.97 -13.97 -8.72
N GLU A 427 -6.72 -13.09 -7.75
CA GLU A 427 -7.41 -13.11 -6.45
C GLU A 427 -8.88 -12.72 -6.61
N PHE A 428 -9.18 -11.76 -7.48
CA PHE A 428 -10.55 -11.50 -7.88
C PHE A 428 -11.18 -12.70 -8.60
N THR A 429 -10.44 -13.34 -9.50
CA THR A 429 -10.93 -14.47 -10.29
C THR A 429 -11.27 -15.68 -9.40
N ILE A 430 -10.54 -15.91 -8.29
CA ILE A 430 -10.91 -16.98 -7.35
C ILE A 430 -12.25 -16.70 -6.65
N ARG A 431 -12.62 -15.43 -6.43
CA ARG A 431 -13.95 -15.08 -5.88
C ARG A 431 -15.08 -15.43 -6.85
N LEU A 432 -14.85 -15.28 -8.16
CA LEU A 432 -15.82 -15.75 -9.16
C LEU A 432 -15.97 -17.27 -9.13
N ALA A 433 -14.88 -18.02 -8.93
CA ALA A 433 -14.94 -19.47 -8.77
C ALA A 433 -15.79 -19.87 -7.55
N GLU A 434 -15.61 -19.17 -6.44
CA GLU A 434 -16.39 -19.38 -5.21
C GLU A 434 -17.87 -19.06 -5.42
N ALA A 435 -18.21 -18.00 -6.15
CA ALA A 435 -19.58 -17.68 -6.52
C ALA A 435 -20.24 -18.79 -7.37
N TYR A 436 -19.55 -19.31 -8.39
CA TYR A 436 -20.06 -20.46 -9.17
C TYR A 436 -20.23 -21.71 -8.31
N ALA A 437 -19.32 -21.96 -7.37
CA ALA A 437 -19.40 -23.12 -6.49
C ALA A 437 -20.61 -23.04 -5.54
N LEU A 438 -20.88 -21.87 -4.96
CA LEU A 438 -22.07 -21.61 -4.13
C LEU A 438 -23.37 -21.78 -4.92
N MET A 439 -23.34 -21.47 -6.21
CA MET A 439 -24.45 -21.67 -7.14
C MET A 439 -24.68 -23.15 -7.50
N GLY A 440 -23.73 -24.03 -7.18
CA GLY A 440 -23.76 -25.46 -7.53
C GLY A 440 -23.19 -25.79 -8.91
N ASP A 441 -22.72 -24.78 -9.67
CA ASP A 441 -22.07 -24.99 -10.97
C ASP A 441 -20.60 -25.37 -10.79
N ARG A 442 -20.37 -26.64 -10.45
CA ARG A 442 -19.03 -27.18 -10.21
C ARG A 442 -18.11 -27.12 -11.43
N ALA A 443 -18.67 -27.16 -12.64
CA ALA A 443 -17.90 -27.14 -13.88
C ALA A 443 -17.30 -25.75 -14.11
N SER A 444 -18.15 -24.71 -14.09
CA SER A 444 -17.72 -23.32 -14.24
C SER A 444 -16.81 -22.90 -13.07
N ALA A 445 -17.12 -23.32 -11.84
CA ALA A 445 -16.28 -23.07 -10.68
C ALA A 445 -14.87 -23.65 -10.83
N MET A 446 -14.74 -24.90 -11.30
CA MET A 446 -13.44 -25.53 -11.55
C MET A 446 -12.67 -24.82 -12.68
N GLU A 447 -13.36 -24.38 -13.73
CA GLU A 447 -12.74 -23.59 -14.80
C GLU A 447 -12.21 -22.25 -14.25
N MET A 448 -13.02 -21.51 -13.49
CA MET A 448 -12.61 -20.25 -12.86
C MET A 448 -11.42 -20.44 -11.93
N ALA A 449 -11.44 -21.50 -11.11
CA ALA A 449 -10.35 -21.82 -10.18
C ALA A 449 -9.02 -22.05 -10.93
N GLY A 450 -9.07 -22.74 -12.07
CA GLY A 450 -7.92 -22.90 -12.96
C GLY A 450 -7.48 -21.60 -13.61
N ARG A 451 -8.42 -20.74 -14.03
CA ARG A 451 -8.09 -19.42 -14.60
C ARG A 451 -7.50 -18.46 -13.57
N ALA A 452 -7.94 -18.50 -12.32
CA ALA A 452 -7.35 -17.74 -11.21
C ALA A 452 -5.87 -18.11 -11.02
N PHE A 453 -5.54 -19.41 -11.05
CA PHE A 453 -4.16 -19.88 -11.03
C PHE A 453 -3.39 -19.41 -12.27
N ALA A 454 -3.95 -19.54 -13.48
CA ALA A 454 -3.31 -19.07 -14.70
C ALA A 454 -3.03 -17.55 -14.67
N ARG A 455 -3.87 -16.78 -13.96
CA ARG A 455 -3.75 -15.34 -13.70
C ARG A 455 -2.88 -15.00 -12.49
N GLY A 456 -2.13 -15.96 -11.99
CA GLY A 456 -1.08 -15.77 -10.98
C GLY A 456 -1.52 -15.89 -9.52
N PHE A 457 -2.80 -16.16 -9.22
CA PHE A 457 -3.19 -16.45 -7.83
C PHE A 457 -2.74 -17.85 -7.43
N GLY A 458 -1.57 -17.92 -6.79
CA GLY A 458 -0.87 -19.11 -6.34
C GLY A 458 -1.04 -19.42 -4.85
N CYS A 459 -2.02 -18.83 -4.17
CA CYS A 459 -2.25 -19.06 -2.74
C CYS A 459 -2.83 -20.45 -2.46
N THR A 460 -2.00 -21.49 -2.50
CA THR A 460 -2.37 -22.90 -2.30
C THR A 460 -3.22 -23.10 -1.05
N VAL A 461 -2.80 -22.49 0.06
CA VAL A 461 -3.51 -22.57 1.35
C VAL A 461 -4.97 -22.11 1.23
N TRP A 462 -5.26 -21.09 0.41
CA TRP A 462 -6.64 -20.62 0.25
C TRP A 462 -7.48 -21.57 -0.60
N TYR A 463 -6.92 -22.16 -1.66
CA TYR A 463 -7.60 -23.21 -2.42
C TYR A 463 -8.00 -24.39 -1.51
N GLU A 464 -7.10 -24.80 -0.61
CA GLU A 464 -7.33 -25.90 0.33
C GLU A 464 -8.36 -25.58 1.41
N ARG A 465 -8.41 -24.34 1.90
CA ARG A 465 -9.19 -23.98 3.09
C ARG A 465 -10.52 -23.29 2.80
N SER A 466 -10.68 -22.69 1.62
CA SER A 466 -11.91 -21.96 1.30
C SER A 466 -13.11 -22.90 1.40
N PRO A 467 -14.10 -22.61 2.28
CA PRO A 467 -15.29 -23.46 2.43
C PRO A 467 -16.16 -23.44 1.18
N MET A 468 -16.11 -22.35 0.40
CA MET A 468 -16.86 -22.21 -0.84
C MET A 468 -16.35 -23.15 -1.95
N LEU A 469 -15.06 -23.54 -1.90
CA LEU A 469 -14.46 -24.45 -2.88
C LEU A 469 -14.54 -25.93 -2.47
N GLU A 470 -15.07 -26.26 -1.28
CA GLU A 470 -15.27 -27.64 -0.81
C GLU A 470 -15.90 -28.55 -1.88
N PRO A 471 -16.96 -28.14 -2.62
CA PRO A 471 -17.60 -29.01 -3.61
C PRO A 471 -16.71 -29.41 -4.78
N LEU A 472 -15.58 -28.72 -4.99
CA LEU A 472 -14.65 -28.99 -6.09
C LEU A 472 -13.59 -30.02 -5.71
N ARG A 473 -13.33 -30.24 -4.42
CA ARG A 473 -12.17 -31.04 -3.96
C ARG A 473 -12.21 -32.52 -4.36
N SER A 474 -13.40 -33.04 -4.64
CA SER A 474 -13.61 -34.41 -5.14
C SER A 474 -13.42 -34.56 -6.65
N LEU A 475 -13.28 -33.46 -7.40
CA LEU A 475 -13.12 -33.50 -8.84
C LEU A 475 -11.69 -33.94 -9.23
N PRO A 476 -11.50 -34.81 -10.24
CA PRO A 476 -10.17 -35.20 -10.69
C PRO A 476 -9.29 -34.01 -11.10
N LYS A 477 -9.88 -32.99 -11.74
CA LYS A 477 -9.18 -31.76 -12.15
C LYS A 477 -8.65 -30.95 -10.95
N TRP A 478 -9.27 -31.07 -9.78
CA TRP A 478 -8.82 -30.38 -8.58
C TRP A 478 -7.44 -30.87 -8.14
N LYS A 479 -7.22 -32.18 -8.14
CA LYS A 479 -5.92 -32.76 -7.77
C LYS A 479 -4.79 -32.25 -8.66
N ALA A 480 -5.02 -32.18 -9.97
CA ALA A 480 -4.05 -31.65 -10.92
C ALA A 480 -3.78 -30.15 -10.69
N LEU A 481 -4.83 -29.35 -10.44
CA LEU A 481 -4.68 -27.93 -10.11
C LEU A 481 -3.86 -27.73 -8.82
N MET A 482 -4.13 -28.50 -7.77
CA MET A 482 -3.41 -28.43 -6.50
C MET A 482 -1.93 -28.77 -6.67
N GLN A 483 -1.60 -29.77 -7.49
CA GLN A 483 -0.21 -30.10 -7.79
C GLN A 483 0.51 -28.92 -8.45
N HIS A 484 -0.09 -28.29 -9.46
CA HIS A 484 0.51 -27.13 -10.13
C HIS A 484 0.65 -25.90 -9.22
N LEU A 485 -0.31 -25.70 -8.31
CA LEU A 485 -0.22 -24.66 -7.28
C LEU A 485 0.99 -24.89 -6.36
N GLN A 486 1.16 -26.11 -5.86
CA GLN A 486 2.27 -26.49 -4.99
C GLN A 486 3.62 -26.35 -5.70
N GLU A 487 3.73 -26.82 -6.95
CA GLU A 487 4.94 -26.68 -7.77
C GLU A 487 5.32 -25.21 -7.98
N ARG A 488 4.35 -24.35 -8.33
CA ARG A 488 4.61 -22.91 -8.51
C ARG A 488 4.97 -22.24 -7.20
N GLN A 489 4.30 -22.56 -6.11
CA GLN A 489 4.59 -21.98 -4.79
C GLN A 489 6.01 -22.35 -4.34
N ALA A 490 6.44 -23.61 -4.52
CA ALA A 490 7.79 -24.04 -4.15
C ALA A 490 8.88 -23.24 -4.88
N LEU A 491 8.71 -22.98 -6.19
CA LEU A 491 9.63 -22.13 -6.96
C LEU A 491 9.70 -20.69 -6.41
N MET A 492 8.55 -20.15 -5.98
CA MET A 492 8.50 -18.82 -5.36
C MET A 492 9.13 -18.80 -3.97
N GLU A 493 8.97 -19.86 -3.17
CA GLU A 493 9.57 -19.99 -1.83
C GLU A 493 11.09 -20.07 -1.89
N GLU A 494 11.65 -20.80 -2.86
CA GLU A 494 13.09 -20.87 -3.10
C GLU A 494 13.68 -19.49 -3.43
N ARG A 495 13.00 -18.74 -4.30
CA ARG A 495 13.47 -17.41 -4.74
C ARG A 495 13.27 -16.32 -3.69
N PHE A 496 12.18 -16.38 -2.93
CA PHE A 496 11.76 -15.33 -2.00
C PHE A 496 11.59 -15.83 -0.57
N PRO A 497 12.67 -16.31 0.09
CA PRO A 497 12.60 -16.75 1.48
C PRO A 497 12.33 -15.56 2.41
N VAL A 498 11.71 -15.83 3.57
CA VAL A 498 11.36 -14.82 4.58
C VAL A 498 12.57 -13.99 5.02
N GLY A 499 13.75 -14.60 5.08
CA GLY A 499 15.02 -13.96 5.46
C GLY A 499 15.38 -12.75 4.60
N LEU A 500 14.84 -12.59 3.38
CA LEU A 500 15.06 -11.40 2.56
C LEU A 500 14.60 -10.09 3.21
N LEU A 501 13.70 -10.16 4.19
CA LEU A 501 13.24 -8.99 4.93
C LEU A 501 14.11 -8.64 6.14
N GLU A 502 14.99 -9.55 6.57
CA GLU A 502 15.84 -9.42 7.76
C GLU A 502 17.19 -8.76 7.49
N VAL A 503 17.65 -8.77 6.23
CA VAL A 503 19.01 -8.37 5.81
C VAL A 503 19.21 -6.82 5.72
N ASN A 504 18.38 -6.00 6.36
CA ASN A 504 18.42 -4.53 6.20
C ASN A 504 18.68 -3.75 7.49
#